data_AF-A0A2E8DAW0-F1
#
_entry.id   AF-A0A2E8DAW0-F1
#
_cell.length_a   1.000
_cell.length_b   1.000
_cell.length_c   1.000
_cell.angle_alpha   90.00
_cell.angle_beta   90.00
_cell.angle_gamma   90.00
#
_symmetry.space_group_name_H-M   'P 1'
#
loop_
_entity.id
_entity.type
_entity.pdbx_description
1 polymer ?
#
loop_
_entity_poly.entity_id
_entity_poly.type
_entity_poly.pdbx_seq_one_letter_code
_entity_poly.pdbx_strand_id
1 'polypeptide(L)'
;MASSGWRIARATKKIGLGEWHHVAATFDGQTNRLFLDGELLDSELVPGPISPSSIPLRIGQSAYDKIRGTRGCIDEVGIFNRALSLDEVRTVFRIGQAGRPLVE
;
A
#
# COMPACT_ATOMS: atom_id res chain seq x y z
N MET A 1 22.06 -14.27 8.96
CA MET A 1 21.92 -14.28 7.49
C MET A 1 20.51 -13.79 7.17
N ALA A 2 20.34 -12.52 6.80
CA ALA A 2 19.05 -12.04 6.32
C ALA A 2 18.83 -12.62 4.92
N SER A 3 17.75 -13.36 4.72
CA SER A 3 17.43 -13.96 3.44
C SER A 3 17.27 -12.87 2.36
N SER A 4 17.92 -13.07 1.22
CA SER A 4 17.92 -12.19 0.05
C SER A 4 16.60 -12.29 -0.74
N GLY A 5 15.48 -12.10 -0.05
CA GLY A 5 14.14 -12.19 -0.62
C GLY A 5 13.33 -10.91 -0.40
N TRP A 6 12.34 -10.70 -1.25
CA TRP A 6 11.32 -9.66 -1.05
C TRP A 6 10.67 -9.81 0.33
N ARG A 7 10.62 -8.72 1.10
CA ARG A 7 9.93 -8.66 2.40
C ARG A 7 8.55 -8.07 2.18
N ILE A 8 7.50 -8.83 2.48
CA ILE A 8 6.14 -8.58 2.00
C ILE A 8 5.14 -8.80 3.14
N ALA A 9 4.40 -7.75 3.48
CA ALA A 9 3.13 -7.89 4.21
C ALA A 9 2.04 -8.36 3.23
N ARG A 10 1.26 -9.38 3.59
CA ARG A 10 0.31 -10.05 2.67
C ARG A 10 -1.12 -9.85 3.14
N ALA A 11 -2.05 -9.89 2.17
CA ALA A 11 -3.45 -10.02 2.53
C ALA A 11 -3.69 -11.36 3.24
N THR A 12 -4.21 -11.30 4.46
CA THR A 12 -4.49 -12.46 5.31
C THR A 12 -5.95 -12.95 5.20
N LYS A 13 -6.80 -12.20 4.49
CA LYS A 13 -8.20 -12.52 4.23
C LYS A 13 -8.55 -12.36 2.75
N LYS A 14 -9.61 -13.06 2.32
CA LYS A 14 -10.17 -12.88 0.97
C LYS A 14 -10.74 -11.45 0.85
N ILE A 15 -10.37 -10.76 -0.22
CA ILE A 15 -10.87 -9.43 -0.56
C ILE A 15 -12.04 -9.59 -1.55
N GLY A 16 -13.10 -8.81 -1.35
CA GLY A 16 -14.23 -8.77 -2.27
C GLY A 16 -13.82 -8.32 -3.67
N LEU A 17 -14.45 -8.85 -4.71
CA LEU A 17 -14.26 -8.37 -6.07
C LEU A 17 -15.50 -7.60 -6.50
N GLY A 18 -15.31 -6.56 -7.32
CA GLY A 18 -16.39 -5.70 -7.80
C GLY A 18 -16.80 -4.58 -6.82
N GLU A 19 -16.07 -4.43 -5.72
CA GLU A 19 -16.26 -3.38 -4.73
C GLU A 19 -15.02 -2.49 -4.66
N TRP A 20 -15.20 -1.22 -4.28
CA TRP A 20 -14.08 -0.33 -3.98
C TRP A 20 -13.47 -0.68 -2.63
N HIS A 21 -12.15 -0.82 -2.61
CA HIS A 21 -11.37 -1.04 -1.40
C HIS A 21 -10.29 0.02 -1.29
N HIS A 22 -10.02 0.47 -0.07
CA HIS A 22 -8.87 1.31 0.20
C HIS A 22 -7.70 0.44 0.64
N VAL A 23 -6.56 0.54 -0.06
CA VAL A 23 -5.34 -0.19 0.26
C VAL A 23 -4.23 0.82 0.53
N ALA A 24 -3.54 0.67 1.65
CA ALA A 24 -2.39 1.49 1.99
C ALA A 24 -1.24 0.64 2.50
N ALA A 25 -0.01 1.09 2.27
CA ALA A 25 1.19 0.52 2.86
C ALA A 25 2.04 1.63 3.50
N THR A 26 2.63 1.36 4.66
CA THR A 26 3.53 2.30 5.33
C THR A 26 4.82 1.61 5.76
N PHE A 27 5.92 2.36 5.73
CA PHE A 27 7.23 1.89 6.17
C PHE A 27 7.94 2.98 6.96
N ASP A 28 8.33 2.67 8.19
CA ASP A 28 8.95 3.61 9.14
C ASP A 28 10.46 3.41 9.31
N GLY A 29 11.09 2.64 8.43
CA GLY A 29 12.50 2.22 8.54
C GLY A 29 12.72 0.99 9.42
N GLN A 30 11.66 0.48 10.06
CA GLN A 30 11.71 -0.72 10.89
C GLN A 30 10.63 -1.74 10.52
N THR A 31 9.42 -1.31 10.22
CA THR A 31 8.24 -2.16 10.04
C THR A 31 7.49 -1.78 8.78
N ASN A 32 7.25 -2.76 7.92
CA ASN A 32 6.34 -2.64 6.78
C ASN A 32 4.93 -2.99 7.26
N ARG A 33 3.93 -2.17 6.98
CA ARG A 33 2.53 -2.38 7.36
C ARG A 33 1.63 -2.31 6.14
N LEU A 34 0.68 -3.23 6.06
CA LEU A 34 -0.37 -3.26 5.04
C LEU A 34 -1.71 -2.99 5.70
N PHE A 35 -2.49 -2.10 5.11
CA PHE A 35 -3.83 -1.73 5.58
C PHE A 35 -4.86 -2.02 4.48
N LEU A 36 -6.05 -2.42 4.90
CA LEU A 36 -7.20 -2.62 4.04
C LEU A 36 -8.43 -2.00 4.70
N ASP A 37 -9.11 -1.12 3.98
CA ASP A 37 -10.32 -0.42 4.41
C ASP A 37 -10.12 0.33 5.74
N GLY A 38 -8.94 0.95 5.89
CA GLY A 38 -8.57 1.77 7.05
C GLY A 38 -7.99 0.98 8.23
N GLU A 39 -8.02 -0.35 8.20
CA GLU A 39 -7.56 -1.20 9.31
C GLU A 39 -6.23 -1.90 8.99
N LEU A 40 -5.41 -2.15 10.02
CA LEU A 40 -4.17 -2.91 9.87
C LEU A 40 -4.51 -4.35 9.47
N LEU A 41 -3.99 -4.80 8.32
CA LEU A 41 -4.21 -6.14 7.81
C LEU A 41 -3.05 -7.08 8.15
N ASP A 42 -1.82 -6.59 8.00
CA ASP A 42 -0.60 -7.35 8.26
C ASP A 42 0.59 -6.41 8.50
N SER A 43 1.63 -6.91 9.16
CA SER A 43 2.88 -6.18 9.39
C SER A 43 4.08 -7.11 9.47
N GLU A 44 5.22 -6.64 8.97
CA GLU A 44 6.48 -7.37 9.09
C GLU A 44 7.62 -6.46 9.56
N LEU A 45 8.39 -6.96 10.55
CA LEU A 45 9.61 -6.32 11.04
C LEU A 45 10.74 -6.49 10.00
N VAL A 46 11.13 -5.38 9.39
CA VAL A 46 12.17 -5.29 8.36
C VAL A 46 13.04 -4.04 8.62
N PRO A 47 14.00 -4.11 9.55
CA PRO A 47 14.85 -2.98 9.85
C PRO A 47 15.78 -2.63 8.70
N GLY A 48 15.89 -1.34 8.39
CA GLY A 48 16.81 -0.82 7.38
C GLY A 48 16.20 0.25 6.48
N PRO A 49 17.02 0.90 5.65
CA PRO A 49 16.53 1.87 4.69
C PRO A 49 15.81 1.19 3.51
N ILE A 50 14.96 1.95 2.82
CA ILE A 50 14.47 1.56 1.49
C ILE A 50 15.66 1.67 0.52
N SER A 51 15.97 0.59 -0.18
CA SER A 51 16.97 0.61 -1.26
C SER A 51 16.45 1.45 -2.44
N PRO A 52 17.23 2.41 -2.96
CA PRO A 52 16.84 3.16 -4.14
C PRO A 52 16.71 2.24 -5.35
N SER A 53 15.79 2.57 -6.25
CA SER A 53 15.52 1.79 -7.46
C SER A 53 15.46 2.71 -8.67
N SER A 54 16.10 2.29 -9.77
CA SER A 54 16.01 2.97 -11.07
C SER A 54 14.78 2.55 -11.88
N ILE A 55 13.94 1.69 -11.31
CA ILE A 55 12.76 1.14 -12.00
C ILE A 55 11.62 2.15 -11.88
N PRO A 56 10.92 2.44 -13.00
CA PRO A 56 9.87 3.43 -12.98
C PRO A 56 8.75 3.04 -12.02
N LEU A 57 8.29 4.02 -11.24
CA LEU A 57 7.07 3.88 -10.47
C LEU A 57 5.90 3.68 -11.44
N ARG A 58 5.12 2.61 -11.23
CA ARG A 58 3.92 2.31 -12.00
C ARG A 58 2.76 2.11 -11.04
N ILE A 59 1.60 2.60 -11.46
CA ILE A 59 0.32 2.38 -10.79
C ILE A 59 -0.48 1.41 -11.67
N GLY A 60 -1.08 0.39 -11.06
CA GLY A 60 -1.93 -0.58 -11.77
C GLY A 60 -1.21 -1.62 -12.63
N GLN A 61 0.12 -1.57 -12.76
CA GLN A 61 0.88 -2.61 -13.45
C GLN A 61 2.27 -2.77 -12.86
N SER A 62 2.76 -4.01 -12.75
CA SER A 62 4.14 -4.26 -12.34
C SER A 62 5.14 -3.73 -13.37
N ALA A 63 6.24 -3.18 -12.85
CA ALA A 63 7.37 -2.75 -13.68
C ALA A 63 8.29 -3.91 -14.10
N TYR A 64 8.24 -5.04 -13.39
CA TYR A 64 9.06 -6.24 -13.64
C TYR A 64 8.33 -7.30 -14.47
N ASP A 65 7.02 -7.46 -14.28
CA ASP A 65 6.19 -8.49 -14.91
C ASP A 65 4.93 -7.85 -15.47
N LYS A 66 4.91 -7.58 -16.76
CA LYS A 66 3.81 -6.87 -17.42
C LYS A 66 2.48 -7.65 -17.40
N ILE A 67 2.51 -8.95 -17.10
CA ILE A 67 1.31 -9.79 -16.98
C ILE A 67 0.63 -9.53 -15.62
N ARG A 68 1.39 -9.12 -14.61
CA ARG A 68 0.86 -8.73 -13.30
C ARG A 68 0.40 -7.27 -13.33
N GLY A 69 -0.91 -7.08 -13.38
CA GLY A 69 -1.53 -5.76 -13.31
C GLY A 69 -2.94 -5.84 -12.73
N THR A 70 -3.45 -4.68 -12.36
CA THR A 70 -4.82 -4.50 -11.88
C THR A 70 -5.78 -4.69 -13.05
N ARG A 71 -6.74 -5.60 -12.87
CA ARG A 71 -7.92 -5.71 -13.75
C ARG A 71 -9.11 -5.08 -13.03
N GLY A 72 -9.13 -3.75 -13.02
CA GLY A 72 -10.11 -2.96 -12.29
C GLY A 72 -9.77 -1.47 -12.34
N CYS A 73 -10.52 -0.67 -11.58
CA CYS A 73 -10.32 0.76 -11.47
C CYS A 73 -9.36 1.09 -10.31
N ILE A 74 -8.63 2.19 -10.44
CA ILE A 74 -7.79 2.77 -9.39
C ILE A 74 -8.14 4.26 -9.36
N ASP A 75 -8.30 4.80 -8.17
CA ASP A 75 -8.59 6.21 -7.95
C ASP A 75 -7.87 6.72 -6.71
N GLU A 76 -7.71 8.04 -6.60
CA GLU A 76 -7.16 8.75 -5.44
C GLU A 76 -5.82 8.20 -4.93
N VAL A 77 -4.79 8.20 -5.79
CA VAL A 77 -3.47 7.69 -5.41
C VAL A 77 -2.66 8.74 -4.66
N GLY A 78 -2.30 8.42 -3.41
CA GLY A 78 -1.41 9.22 -2.56
C GLY A 78 -0.03 8.57 -2.34
N ILE A 79 1.03 9.38 -2.36
CA ILE A 79 2.40 8.97 -1.99
C ILE A 79 2.97 10.00 -1.01
N PHE A 80 3.48 9.51 0.12
CA PHE A 80 3.94 10.35 1.23
C PHE A 80 5.42 10.10 1.51
N ASN A 81 6.12 11.14 1.97
CA ASN A 81 7.55 11.07 2.35
C ASN A 81 7.77 10.57 3.79
N ARG A 82 6.71 10.11 4.47
CA ARG A 82 6.73 9.56 5.82
C ARG A 82 5.72 8.41 5.93
N ALA A 83 5.91 7.56 6.93
CA ALA A 83 4.89 6.61 7.33
C ALA A 83 3.68 7.38 7.91
N LEU A 84 2.49 7.10 7.37
CA LEU A 84 1.25 7.51 8.01
C LEU A 84 0.96 6.61 9.22
N SER A 85 0.39 7.20 10.27
CA SER A 85 -0.17 6.48 11.41
C SER A 85 -1.48 5.79 11.04
N LEU A 86 -1.95 4.86 11.89
CA LEU A 86 -3.25 4.20 11.70
C LEU A 86 -4.39 5.21 11.59
N ASP A 87 -4.41 6.25 12.43
CA ASP A 87 -5.48 7.25 12.42
C ASP A 87 -5.45 8.13 11.16
N GLU A 88 -4.27 8.41 10.62
CA GLU A 88 -4.14 9.10 9.34
C GLU A 88 -4.61 8.22 8.18
N VAL A 89 -4.28 6.92 8.18
CA VAL A 89 -4.78 5.96 7.20
C VAL A 89 -6.31 5.85 7.26
N ARG A 90 -6.89 5.80 8.47
CA ARG A 90 -8.35 5.83 8.67
C ARG A 90 -8.99 7.13 8.20
N THR A 91 -8.26 8.24 8.28
CA THR A 91 -8.74 9.53 7.79
C THR A 91 -8.77 9.56 6.27
N VAL A 92 -7.69 9.10 5.61
CA VAL A 92 -7.65 8.92 4.15
C VAL A 92 -8.78 8.00 3.67
N PHE A 93 -8.97 6.86 4.34
CA PHE A 93 -10.07 5.93 4.01
C PHE A 93 -11.44 6.62 4.05
N ARG A 94 -11.73 7.37 5.11
CA ARG A 94 -13.01 8.08 5.28
C ARG A 94 -13.22 9.18 4.24
N ILE A 95 -12.14 9.87 3.83
CA ILE A 95 -12.19 10.87 2.75
C ILE A 95 -12.63 10.19 1.44
N GLY A 96 -11.98 9.10 1.07
CA GLY A 96 -12.34 8.33 -0.14
C GLY A 96 -13.75 7.75 -0.07
N GLN A 97 -14.15 7.21 1.08
CA GLN A 97 -15.52 6.70 1.29
C GLN A 97 -16.59 7.81 1.14
N ALA A 98 -16.25 9.04 1.48
CA ALA A 98 -17.12 10.21 1.29
C ALA A 98 -17.07 10.78 -0.14
N GLY A 99 -16.32 10.17 -1.06
CA GLY A 99 -16.16 10.64 -2.43
C GLY A 99 -15.43 11.99 -2.54
N ARG A 100 -14.58 12.31 -1.55
CA ARG A 100 -13.80 13.54 -1.53
C ARG A 100 -12.37 13.27 -2.04
N PRO A 101 -11.73 14.23 -2.73
CA PRO A 101 -10.35 14.07 -3.18
C PRO A 101 -9.38 14.12 -1.98
N LEU A 102 -8.21 13.51 -2.16
CA LEU A 102 -7.14 13.49 -1.15
C LEU A 102 -6.49 14.86 -0.89
N VAL A 103 -6.59 15.76 -1.85
CA VAL A 103 -6.14 17.16 -1.76
C VAL A 103 -7.25 18.06 -2.29
N GLU A 104 -7.44 19.21 -1.64
CA GLU A 104 -8.31 20.29 -2.12
C GLU A 104 -7.56 21.25 -3.05
#